data_AF-A0A8A3S3Z5-F1
#
_entry.id   AF-A0A8A3S3Z5-F1
#
_cell.length_a   1.000
_cell.length_b   1.000
_cell.length_c   1.000
_cell.angle_alpha   90.00
_cell.angle_beta   90.00
_cell.angle_gamma   90.00
#
_symmetry.space_group_name_H-M   'P 1'
#
loop_
_entity.id
_entity.type
_entity.pdbx_description
1 polymer ?
#
loop_
_entity_poly.entity_id
_entity_poly.type
_entity_poly.pdbx_seq_one_letter_code
_entity_poly.pdbx_strand_id
1 'polypeptide(L)'
;MAKTVSALGIKAPNASILADNVVKHLDDPAETVVFLLSPGAEEGMEAVAGKHGYTLEITSAENHTEARMTPTGSTMEEIDVSGDFCPGPVITVGTILATLPVGERLKVTSTSADSIADIAAAVESSGSKVVKQGADGEKHYLIAEKAEKQESSQAVVARDRVLIAQSNGIGNAERAYATFLFAKAAQSMGKEVTVFLLMDGVSMARQGNAAVVKHPAFDRLDHLMDEVIRGGATVYACEMSAKFRGIGQADLVDGVRLAGAATYIQLLSDPANAVVNF
;
A
#
# COMPACT_ATOMS: atom_id res chain seq x y z
N MET A 1 12.90 -21.91 22.27
CA MET A 1 13.17 -23.38 22.25
C MET A 1 12.74 -23.88 20.88
N ALA A 2 13.32 -24.97 20.36
CA ALA A 2 12.88 -25.51 19.07
C ALA A 2 11.85 -26.62 19.31
N LYS A 3 10.71 -26.56 18.63
CA LYS A 3 9.67 -27.59 18.67
C LYS A 3 10.03 -28.73 17.73
N THR A 4 10.19 -29.94 18.26
CA THR A 4 10.50 -31.12 17.44
C THR A 4 9.24 -31.89 17.09
N VAL A 5 9.04 -32.19 15.82
CA VAL A 5 7.94 -33.02 15.31
C VAL A 5 8.52 -34.24 14.64
N SER A 6 8.17 -35.42 15.16
CA SER A 6 8.57 -36.69 14.52
C SER A 6 7.59 -37.05 13.42
N ALA A 7 8.10 -37.21 12.21
CA ALA A 7 7.37 -37.66 11.03
C ALA A 7 8.06 -38.88 10.39
N LEU A 8 8.77 -39.67 11.21
CA LEU A 8 9.41 -40.90 10.79
C LEU A 8 8.36 -41.89 10.24
N GLY A 9 8.66 -42.49 9.08
CA GLY A 9 7.75 -43.40 8.38
C GLY A 9 6.74 -42.71 7.46
N ILE A 10 6.64 -41.38 7.48
CA ILE A 10 5.82 -40.61 6.53
C ILE A 10 6.65 -40.34 5.28
N LYS A 11 6.15 -40.77 4.12
CA LYS A 11 6.82 -40.61 2.82
C LYS A 11 6.50 -39.26 2.18
N ALA A 12 7.36 -38.80 1.28
CA ALA A 12 7.03 -37.70 0.36
C ALA A 12 5.78 -38.01 -0.49
N PRO A 13 4.92 -37.02 -0.81
CA PRO A 13 4.92 -35.64 -0.33
C PRO A 13 4.14 -35.44 0.99
N ASN A 14 3.64 -36.51 1.63
CA ASN A 14 2.80 -36.37 2.83
C ASN A 14 3.52 -35.73 4.01
N ALA A 15 4.85 -35.85 4.08
CA ALA A 15 5.67 -35.18 5.10
C ALA A 15 5.59 -33.65 4.99
N SER A 16 5.60 -33.09 3.77
CA SER A 16 5.46 -31.65 3.56
C SER A 16 4.03 -31.16 3.80
N ILE A 17 3.00 -31.96 3.50
CA ILE A 17 1.60 -31.65 3.88
C ILE A 17 1.43 -31.60 5.40
N LEU A 18 2.07 -32.51 6.14
CA LEU A 18 2.09 -32.46 7.59
C LEU A 18 2.79 -31.20 8.08
N ALA A 19 3.96 -30.87 7.52
CA ALA A 19 4.69 -29.66 7.88
C ALA A 19 3.87 -28.38 7.64
N ASP A 20 3.15 -28.29 6.52
CA ASP A 20 2.25 -27.16 6.21
C ASP A 20 1.18 -26.98 7.29
N ASN A 21 0.55 -28.08 7.73
CA ASN A 21 -0.46 -28.03 8.78
C ASN A 21 0.12 -27.70 10.16
N VAL A 22 1.31 -28.23 10.48
CA VAL A 22 1.99 -27.94 11.75
C VAL A 22 2.34 -26.46 11.82
N VAL A 23 3.00 -25.92 10.80
CA VAL A 23 3.46 -24.52 10.78
C VAL A 23 2.28 -23.55 10.81
N LYS A 24 1.19 -23.86 10.11
CA LYS A 24 -0.06 -23.07 10.13
C LYS A 24 -0.73 -22.98 11.51
N HIS A 25 -0.45 -23.92 12.40
CA HIS A 25 -1.09 -24.05 13.71
C HIS A 25 -0.08 -23.96 14.87
N LEU A 26 1.08 -23.34 14.64
CA LEU A 26 1.99 -23.00 15.73
C LEU A 26 1.36 -21.94 16.64
N ASP A 27 1.50 -22.15 17.94
CA ASP A 27 1.08 -21.19 18.96
C ASP A 27 1.97 -19.93 18.93
N ASP A 28 3.25 -20.09 18.59
CA ASP A 28 4.22 -19.01 18.39
C ASP A 28 4.84 -19.10 16.98
N PRO A 29 4.53 -18.17 16.06
CA PRO A 29 5.11 -18.13 14.72
C PRO A 29 6.59 -17.74 14.67
N ALA A 30 7.19 -17.35 15.81
CA ALA A 30 8.63 -17.12 15.95
C ALA A 30 9.39 -18.35 16.49
N GLU A 31 8.72 -19.49 16.66
CA GLU A 31 9.32 -20.72 17.15
C GLU A 31 10.01 -21.51 16.03
N THR A 32 11.28 -21.88 16.22
CA THR A 32 11.98 -22.84 15.33
C THR A 32 11.30 -24.21 15.42
N VAL A 33 11.03 -24.85 14.28
CA VAL A 33 10.48 -26.21 14.22
C VAL A 33 11.48 -27.16 13.57
N VAL A 34 11.66 -28.35 14.14
CA VAL A 34 12.53 -29.39 13.58
C VAL A 34 11.69 -30.61 13.26
N PHE A 35 11.66 -31.02 12.00
CA PHE A 35 11.01 -32.24 11.55
C PHE A 35 12.02 -33.38 11.44
N LEU A 36 11.75 -34.48 12.15
CA LEU A 36 12.51 -35.72 12.00
C LEU A 36 11.84 -36.58 10.93
N LEU A 37 12.48 -36.71 9.77
CA LEU A 37 11.97 -37.35 8.57
C LEU A 37 12.69 -38.67 8.30
N SER A 38 12.01 -39.58 7.59
CA SER A 38 12.72 -40.70 6.96
C SER A 38 13.56 -40.18 5.77
N PRO A 39 14.72 -40.78 5.47
CA PRO A 39 15.53 -40.37 4.34
C PRO A 39 14.73 -40.32 3.02
N GLY A 40 14.79 -39.20 2.30
CA GLY A 40 14.05 -38.97 1.06
C GLY A 40 12.63 -38.45 1.23
N ALA A 41 12.16 -38.19 2.47
CA ALA A 41 10.84 -37.60 2.72
C ALA A 41 10.85 -36.07 2.78
N GLU A 42 12.01 -35.43 2.66
CA GLU A 42 12.19 -33.96 2.66
C GLU A 42 11.65 -33.24 1.41
N GLU A 43 11.19 -33.97 0.40
CA GLU A 43 10.63 -33.41 -0.83
C GLU A 43 9.44 -32.48 -0.54
N GLY A 44 9.53 -31.24 -1.03
CA GLY A 44 8.52 -30.19 -0.86
C GLY A 44 8.60 -29.40 0.46
N MET A 45 9.49 -29.77 1.39
CA MET A 45 9.67 -29.03 2.65
C MET A 45 10.14 -27.59 2.42
N GLU A 46 10.96 -27.35 1.40
CA GLU A 46 11.47 -26.01 1.06
C GLU A 46 10.35 -25.07 0.59
N ALA A 47 9.41 -25.58 -0.20
CA ALA A 47 8.23 -24.81 -0.63
C ALA A 47 7.33 -24.46 0.57
N VAL A 48 7.17 -25.39 1.52
CA VAL A 48 6.42 -25.13 2.76
C VAL A 48 7.15 -24.10 3.63
N ALA A 49 8.47 -24.15 3.73
CA ALA A 49 9.26 -23.18 4.47
C ALA A 49 9.11 -21.78 3.89
N GLY A 50 9.32 -21.61 2.59
CA GLY A 50 9.14 -20.33 1.90
C GLY A 50 7.73 -19.76 2.06
N LYS A 51 6.70 -20.61 1.89
CA LYS A 51 5.30 -20.23 2.03
C LYS A 51 4.95 -19.62 3.39
N HIS A 52 5.60 -20.06 4.46
CA HIS A 52 5.31 -19.61 5.83
C HIS A 52 6.37 -18.68 6.42
N GLY A 53 7.35 -18.24 5.62
CA GLY A 53 8.42 -17.36 6.10
C GLY A 53 9.39 -18.07 7.05
N TYR A 54 9.84 -19.26 6.68
CA TYR A 54 10.90 -20.00 7.35
C TYR A 54 12.05 -20.28 6.38
N THR A 55 13.28 -20.28 6.88
CA THR A 55 14.42 -20.89 6.20
C THR A 55 14.50 -22.37 6.56
N LEU A 56 14.90 -23.20 5.61
CA LEU A 56 15.05 -24.64 5.80
C LEU A 56 16.52 -25.04 5.74
N GLU A 57 16.99 -25.69 6.81
CA GLU A 57 18.27 -26.40 6.82
C GLU A 57 17.99 -27.90 6.91
N ILE A 58 18.57 -28.66 5.98
CA ILE A 58 18.45 -30.12 5.94
C ILE A 58 19.77 -30.73 6.38
N THR A 59 19.73 -31.57 7.42
CA THR A 59 20.88 -32.36 7.87
C THR A 59 20.52 -33.84 7.81
N SER A 60 21.27 -34.63 7.05
CA SER A 60 21.02 -36.07 6.90
C SER A 60 21.92 -36.89 7.83
N ALA A 61 21.33 -37.81 8.59
CA ALA A 61 22.02 -38.82 9.37
C ALA A 61 21.71 -40.24 8.84
N GLU A 62 22.40 -41.28 9.32
CA GLU A 62 22.26 -42.66 8.80
C GLU A 62 20.82 -43.21 8.86
N ASN A 63 20.01 -42.80 9.84
CA ASN A 63 18.68 -43.35 10.09
C ASN A 63 17.53 -42.34 9.96
N HIS A 64 17.83 -41.06 9.82
CA HIS A 64 16.83 -39.99 9.72
C HIS A 64 17.39 -38.73 9.06
N THR A 65 16.51 -37.93 8.50
CA THR A 65 16.81 -36.59 7.98
C THR A 65 16.19 -35.57 8.92
N GLU A 66 16.95 -34.56 9.33
CA GLU A 66 16.45 -33.41 10.09
C GLU A 66 16.18 -32.25 9.15
N ALA A 67 14.91 -31.83 9.08
CA ALA A 67 14.49 -30.62 8.39
C ALA A 67 14.20 -29.54 9.44
N ARG A 68 15.18 -28.66 9.67
CA ARG A 68 15.07 -27.54 10.61
C ARG A 68 14.52 -26.32 9.89
N MET A 69 13.31 -25.94 10.26
CA MET A 69 12.65 -24.72 9.81
C MET A 69 12.86 -23.62 10.86
N THR A 70 13.61 -22.60 10.50
CA THR A 70 13.86 -21.43 11.37
C THR A 70 13.06 -20.25 10.83
N PRO A 71 12.23 -19.57 11.65
CA PRO A 71 11.42 -18.47 11.16
C PRO A 71 12.33 -17.33 10.65
N THR A 72 12.11 -16.93 9.41
CA THR A 72 12.69 -15.73 8.80
C THR A 72 11.83 -14.56 9.23
N GLY A 73 12.14 -13.99 10.41
CA GLY A 73 11.29 -12.93 10.96
C GLY A 73 11.74 -12.24 12.25
N SER A 74 12.93 -12.55 12.79
CA SER A 74 13.45 -11.84 13.98
C SER A 74 14.33 -10.64 13.65
N THR A 75 14.77 -10.50 12.40
CA THR A 75 15.51 -9.33 11.92
C THR A 75 14.53 -8.29 11.39
N MET A 76 14.44 -7.18 12.11
CA MET A 76 13.69 -5.99 11.70
C MET A 76 14.72 -4.96 11.23
N GLU A 77 14.82 -4.76 9.92
CA GLU A 77 15.57 -3.61 9.40
C GLU A 77 14.78 -2.34 9.69
N GLU A 78 15.45 -1.25 10.04
CA GLU A 78 14.81 0.03 10.32
C GLU A 78 15.39 1.11 9.41
N ILE A 79 14.51 1.84 8.73
CA ILE A 79 14.86 2.97 7.88
C ILE A 79 14.07 4.21 8.29
N ASP A 80 14.75 5.36 8.23
CA ASP A 80 14.15 6.67 8.39
C ASP A 80 14.12 7.37 7.03
N VAL A 81 12.91 7.68 6.56
CA VAL A 81 12.65 8.41 5.31
C VAL A 81 12.18 9.84 5.58
N SER A 82 12.50 10.38 6.77
CA SER A 82 12.21 11.76 7.13
C SER A 82 12.99 12.73 6.25
N GLY A 83 12.30 13.76 5.74
CA GLY A 83 12.91 14.80 4.91
C GLY A 83 12.99 14.44 3.42
N ASP A 84 12.77 13.18 3.05
CA ASP A 84 12.63 12.76 1.67
C ASP A 84 11.36 13.31 1.03
N PHE A 85 11.38 13.42 -0.29
CA PHE A 85 10.29 13.96 -1.09
C PHE A 85 9.60 12.84 -1.87
N CYS A 86 8.27 12.84 -1.90
CA CYS A 86 7.49 11.96 -2.78
C CYS A 86 7.98 12.08 -4.25
N PRO A 87 8.22 10.97 -4.99
CA PRO A 87 7.91 9.57 -4.64
C PRO A 87 9.05 8.79 -3.94
N GLY A 88 10.13 9.46 -3.54
CA GLY A 88 11.35 8.85 -2.97
C GLY A 88 11.09 7.81 -1.88
N PRO A 89 10.36 8.13 -0.78
CA PRO A 89 10.10 7.19 0.30
C PRO A 89 9.46 5.88 -0.17
N VAL A 90 8.45 5.98 -1.04
CA VAL A 90 7.74 4.82 -1.61
C VAL A 90 8.69 3.97 -2.45
N ILE A 91 9.53 4.60 -3.28
CA ILE A 91 10.50 3.88 -4.12
C ILE A 91 11.54 3.16 -3.26
N THR A 92 12.09 3.85 -2.25
CA THR A 92 13.09 3.28 -1.33
C THR A 92 12.53 2.07 -0.60
N VAL A 93 11.35 2.22 0.02
CA VAL A 93 10.69 1.14 0.75
C VAL A 93 10.34 -0.04 -0.18
N GLY A 94 9.80 0.23 -1.36
CA GLY A 94 9.50 -0.80 -2.35
C GLY A 94 10.74 -1.56 -2.82
N THR A 95 11.87 -0.87 -2.98
CA THR A 95 13.15 -1.48 -3.40
C THR A 95 13.70 -2.41 -2.31
N ILE A 96 13.70 -1.95 -1.05
CA ILE A 96 14.17 -2.77 0.08
C ILE A 96 13.26 -4.00 0.26
N LEU A 97 11.94 -3.79 0.31
CA LEU A 97 10.98 -4.90 0.46
C LEU A 97 11.08 -5.93 -0.68
N ALA A 98 11.45 -5.50 -1.90
CA ALA A 98 11.66 -6.42 -3.02
C ALA A 98 12.91 -7.30 -2.87
N THR A 99 13.90 -6.87 -2.07
CA THR A 99 15.10 -7.66 -1.78
C THR A 99 14.97 -8.56 -0.56
N LEU A 100 13.97 -8.32 0.30
CA LEU A 100 13.75 -9.13 1.50
C LEU A 100 13.17 -10.51 1.16
N PRO A 101 13.58 -11.57 1.87
CA PRO A 101 12.87 -12.84 1.91
C PRO A 101 11.42 -12.69 2.40
N VAL A 102 10.54 -13.61 1.97
CA VAL A 102 9.17 -13.69 2.48
C VAL A 102 9.19 -13.95 4.00
N GLY A 103 8.36 -13.20 4.74
CA GLY A 103 8.29 -13.22 6.20
C GLY A 103 9.13 -12.13 6.89
N GLU A 104 10.14 -11.57 6.21
CA GLU A 104 10.97 -10.52 6.81
C GLU A 104 10.27 -9.16 6.88
N ARG A 105 10.72 -8.34 7.83
CA ARG A 105 10.06 -7.08 8.20
C ARG A 105 10.97 -5.87 8.06
N LEU A 106 10.39 -4.79 7.55
CA LEU A 106 11.00 -3.47 7.48
C LEU A 106 10.17 -2.49 8.33
N LYS A 107 10.80 -1.88 9.32
CA LYS A 107 10.25 -0.73 10.03
C LYS A 107 10.65 0.55 9.32
N VAL A 108 9.66 1.31 8.91
CA VAL A 108 9.83 2.61 8.24
C VAL A 108 9.38 3.69 9.20
N THR A 109 10.18 4.74 9.35
CA THR A 109 9.85 5.91 10.17
C THR A 109 9.88 7.19 9.32
N SER A 110 8.99 8.14 9.64
CA SER A 110 8.97 9.46 8.99
C SER A 110 8.39 10.52 9.93
N THR A 111 8.86 11.76 9.85
CA THR A 111 8.21 12.91 10.49
C THR A 111 6.90 13.33 9.83
N SER A 112 6.56 12.78 8.66
CA SER A 112 5.30 13.07 7.94
C SER A 112 4.32 11.89 8.05
N ALA A 113 3.16 12.13 8.65
CA ALA A 113 2.06 11.15 8.71
C ALA A 113 1.56 10.78 7.30
N ASP A 114 1.50 11.75 6.39
CA ASP A 114 1.05 11.55 5.01
C ASP A 114 2.01 10.64 4.23
N SER A 115 3.32 10.79 4.47
CA SER A 115 4.34 9.91 3.90
C SER A 115 4.14 8.45 4.37
N ILE A 116 3.88 8.24 5.66
CA ILE A 116 3.58 6.89 6.18
C ILE A 116 2.31 6.31 5.56
N ALA A 117 1.26 7.13 5.40
CA ALA A 117 0.02 6.69 4.75
C ALA A 117 0.25 6.29 3.28
N ASP A 118 1.04 7.06 2.53
CA ASP A 118 1.37 6.75 1.13
C ASP A 118 2.25 5.50 1.02
N ILE A 119 3.20 5.30 1.93
CA ILE A 119 4.01 4.08 2.00
C ILE A 119 3.14 2.86 2.33
N ALA A 120 2.21 2.97 3.29
CA ALA A 120 1.29 1.89 3.62
C ALA A 120 0.50 1.43 2.39
N ALA A 121 -0.04 2.39 1.63
CA ALA A 121 -0.67 2.15 0.35
C ALA A 121 0.26 1.41 -0.66
N ALA A 122 1.49 1.88 -0.82
CA ALA A 122 2.45 1.22 -1.72
C ALA A 122 2.75 -0.23 -1.30
N VAL A 123 2.95 -0.47 0.00
CA VAL A 123 3.24 -1.79 0.56
C VAL A 123 2.12 -2.77 0.23
N GLU A 124 0.86 -2.39 0.49
CA GLU A 124 -0.31 -3.22 0.19
C GLU A 124 -0.45 -3.48 -1.32
N SER A 125 -0.24 -2.45 -2.14
CA SER A 125 -0.31 -2.59 -3.61
C SER A 125 0.78 -3.50 -4.19
N SER A 126 1.90 -3.65 -3.49
CA SER A 126 2.98 -4.57 -3.89
C SER A 126 2.66 -6.05 -3.60
N GLY A 127 1.57 -6.32 -2.85
CA GLY A 127 1.24 -7.64 -2.30
C GLY A 127 1.89 -7.93 -0.95
N SER A 128 2.64 -6.98 -0.39
CA SER A 128 3.21 -7.08 0.96
C SER A 128 2.21 -6.60 2.01
N LYS A 129 2.46 -6.86 3.30
CA LYS A 129 1.51 -6.60 4.38
C LYS A 129 1.98 -5.48 5.30
N VAL A 130 1.07 -4.57 5.65
CA VAL A 130 1.27 -3.68 6.80
C VAL A 130 0.90 -4.42 8.08
N VAL A 131 1.89 -4.69 8.93
CA VAL A 131 1.71 -5.41 10.20
C VAL A 131 1.27 -4.47 11.31
N LYS A 132 1.86 -3.27 11.36
CA LYS A 132 1.59 -2.29 12.40
C LYS A 132 1.87 -0.88 11.89
N GLN A 133 1.12 0.09 12.38
CA GLN A 133 1.38 1.51 12.18
C GLN A 133 1.10 2.28 13.48
N GLY A 134 1.76 3.42 13.65
CA GLY A 134 1.53 4.27 14.81
C GLY A 134 2.41 5.52 14.80
N ALA A 135 2.44 6.18 15.96
CA ALA A 135 3.33 7.30 16.23
C ALA A 135 4.17 6.99 17.47
N ASP A 136 5.40 7.48 17.47
CA ASP A 136 6.35 7.42 18.59
C ASP A 136 7.05 8.79 18.69
N GLY A 137 6.62 9.61 19.66
CA GLY A 137 7.06 11.00 19.78
C GLY A 137 6.66 11.85 18.57
N GLU A 138 7.65 12.50 17.95
CA GLU A 138 7.48 13.37 16.76
C GLU A 138 7.52 12.58 15.43
N LYS A 139 7.72 11.26 15.48
CA LYS A 139 7.80 10.41 14.29
C LYS A 139 6.59 9.47 14.18
N HIS A 140 6.18 9.24 12.95
CA HIS A 140 5.23 8.21 12.56
C HIS A 140 6.00 6.98 12.08
N TYR A 141 5.42 5.79 12.26
CA TYR A 141 6.06 4.55 11.83
C TYR A 141 5.07 3.58 11.19
N LEU A 142 5.64 2.71 10.36
CA LEU A 142 5.02 1.57 9.69
C LEU A 142 5.93 0.35 9.87
N ILE A 143 5.36 -0.83 10.11
CA ILE A 143 6.07 -2.10 10.00
C ILE A 143 5.44 -2.85 8.82
N ALA A 144 6.23 -3.02 7.76
CA ALA A 144 5.86 -3.79 6.58
C ALA A 144 6.49 -5.18 6.64
N GLU A 145 5.76 -6.20 6.23
CA GLU A 145 6.22 -7.59 6.14
C GLU A 145 6.12 -8.04 4.68
N LYS A 146 7.21 -8.63 4.17
CA LYS A 146 7.24 -9.14 2.81
C LYS A 146 6.36 -10.37 2.70
N ALA A 147 5.37 -10.31 1.82
CA ALA A 147 4.49 -11.44 1.50
C ALA A 147 4.62 -11.85 0.02
N GLU A 148 4.18 -13.07 -0.28
CA GLU A 148 3.98 -13.51 -1.65
C GLU A 148 2.80 -12.78 -2.28
N LYS A 149 3.00 -12.29 -3.51
CA LYS A 149 1.93 -11.66 -4.29
C LYS A 149 0.99 -12.76 -4.80
N GLN A 150 -0.21 -12.85 -4.24
CA GLN A 150 -1.23 -13.73 -4.80
C GLN A 150 -1.65 -13.21 -6.18
N GLU A 151 -1.64 -14.09 -7.18
CA GLU A 151 -2.17 -13.78 -8.50
C GLU A 151 -3.67 -13.51 -8.41
N SER A 152 -4.10 -12.29 -8.77
CA SER A 152 -5.52 -11.95 -8.78
C SER A 152 -6.19 -12.57 -10.00
N SER A 153 -7.26 -13.34 -9.79
CA SER A 153 -8.15 -13.77 -10.87
C SER A 153 -8.79 -12.55 -11.55
N GLN A 154 -8.78 -12.51 -12.88
CA GLN A 154 -9.49 -11.50 -13.66
C GLN A 154 -11.01 -11.65 -13.49
N ALA A 155 -11.58 -10.93 -12.52
CA ALA A 155 -13.02 -10.78 -12.39
C ALA A 155 -13.50 -9.61 -13.28
N VAL A 156 -14.70 -9.72 -13.83
CA VAL A 156 -15.38 -8.58 -14.47
C VAL A 156 -15.79 -7.62 -13.36
N VAL A 157 -15.15 -6.44 -13.32
CA VAL A 157 -15.42 -5.40 -12.30
C VAL A 157 -16.30 -4.31 -12.90
N ALA A 158 -17.36 -3.92 -12.18
CA ALA A 158 -18.20 -2.78 -12.56
C ALA A 158 -17.43 -1.46 -12.35
N ARG A 159 -17.43 -0.58 -13.35
CA ARG A 159 -16.79 0.74 -13.29
C ARG A 159 -17.72 1.78 -12.66
N ASP A 160 -17.88 1.66 -11.35
CA ASP A 160 -18.78 2.53 -10.55
C ASP A 160 -18.08 3.71 -9.88
N ARG A 161 -16.75 3.80 -10.05
CA ARG A 161 -15.94 4.90 -9.53
C ARG A 161 -15.38 5.75 -10.67
N VAL A 162 -15.28 7.05 -10.44
CA VAL A 162 -14.67 8.00 -11.37
C VAL A 162 -13.50 8.69 -10.70
N LEU A 163 -12.32 8.55 -11.30
CA LEU A 163 -11.13 9.29 -10.94
C LEU A 163 -10.93 10.45 -11.92
N ILE A 164 -10.97 11.67 -11.40
CA ILE A 164 -10.67 12.90 -12.15
C ILE A 164 -9.25 13.33 -11.80
N ALA A 165 -8.31 13.12 -12.71
CA ALA A 165 -6.97 13.68 -12.62
C ALA A 165 -6.97 15.08 -13.25
N GLN A 166 -6.52 16.10 -12.51
CA GLN A 166 -6.48 17.46 -13.02
C GLN A 166 -5.09 18.07 -12.82
N SER A 167 -4.44 18.41 -13.93
CA SER A 167 -3.08 18.95 -13.96
C SER A 167 -3.02 20.48 -14.08
N ASN A 168 -4.09 21.12 -14.52
CA ASN A 168 -4.22 22.57 -14.69
C ASN A 168 -4.89 23.25 -13.52
N GLY A 169 -4.33 24.39 -13.13
CA GLY A 169 -4.82 25.20 -12.03
C GLY A 169 -5.77 26.31 -12.43
N ILE A 170 -5.89 27.29 -11.54
CA ILE A 170 -6.75 28.46 -11.70
C ILE A 170 -6.43 29.34 -12.92
N GLY A 171 -5.24 29.18 -13.52
CA GLY A 171 -4.84 29.87 -14.75
C GLY A 171 -5.58 29.40 -16.01
N ASN A 172 -6.25 28.24 -15.95
CA ASN A 172 -7.11 27.75 -17.03
C ASN A 172 -8.52 27.53 -16.49
N ALA A 173 -9.36 28.57 -16.61
CA ALA A 173 -10.73 28.54 -16.08
C ALA A 173 -11.57 27.39 -16.64
N GLU A 174 -11.45 27.09 -17.94
CA GLU A 174 -12.22 26.02 -18.58
C GLU A 174 -11.91 24.64 -17.97
N ARG A 175 -10.62 24.31 -17.83
CA ARG A 175 -10.19 23.05 -17.20
C ARG A 175 -10.55 23.00 -15.72
N ALA A 176 -10.40 24.13 -15.02
CA ALA A 176 -10.81 24.24 -13.62
C ALA A 176 -12.31 23.92 -13.45
N TYR A 177 -13.18 24.57 -14.23
CA TYR A 177 -14.62 24.31 -14.22
C TYR A 177 -14.96 22.86 -14.62
N ALA A 178 -14.32 22.33 -15.67
CA ALA A 178 -14.55 20.96 -16.11
C ALA A 178 -14.34 19.94 -14.97
N THR A 179 -13.32 20.15 -14.13
CA THR A 179 -13.03 19.28 -12.98
C THR A 179 -14.24 19.06 -12.09
N PHE A 180 -14.85 20.14 -11.59
CA PHE A 180 -15.94 20.04 -10.61
C PHE A 180 -17.30 19.85 -11.26
N LEU A 181 -17.50 20.31 -12.50
CA LEU A 181 -18.73 20.04 -13.25
C LEU A 181 -18.85 18.54 -13.60
N PHE A 182 -17.77 17.91 -14.06
CA PHE A 182 -17.78 16.47 -14.33
C PHE A 182 -17.85 15.65 -13.04
N ALA A 183 -17.21 16.10 -11.96
CA ALA A 183 -17.36 15.48 -10.64
C ALA A 183 -18.83 15.46 -10.19
N LYS A 184 -19.49 16.63 -10.24
CA LYS A 184 -20.90 16.77 -9.88
C LYS A 184 -21.82 15.95 -10.79
N ALA A 185 -21.54 15.91 -12.09
CA ALA A 185 -22.28 15.08 -13.03
C ALA A 185 -22.15 13.59 -12.68
N ALA A 186 -20.92 13.11 -12.42
CA ALA A 186 -20.68 11.73 -12.01
C ALA A 186 -21.39 11.37 -10.70
N GLN A 187 -21.35 12.25 -9.68
CA GLN A 187 -22.12 12.09 -8.44
C GLN A 187 -23.62 12.00 -8.69
N SER A 188 -24.17 12.82 -9.59
CA SER A 188 -25.60 12.77 -9.95
C SER A 188 -26.01 11.46 -10.63
N MET A 189 -25.05 10.76 -11.23
CA MET A 189 -25.21 9.43 -11.82
C MET A 189 -24.95 8.29 -10.82
N GLY A 190 -24.80 8.60 -9.52
CA GLY A 190 -24.57 7.64 -8.46
C GLY A 190 -23.15 7.06 -8.43
N LYS A 191 -22.18 7.70 -9.10
CA LYS A 191 -20.79 7.25 -9.10
C LYS A 191 -20.05 7.79 -7.87
N GLU A 192 -19.16 6.98 -7.32
CA GLU A 192 -18.18 7.43 -6.33
C GLU A 192 -17.12 8.26 -7.06
N VAL A 193 -16.83 9.47 -6.56
CA VAL A 193 -15.92 10.40 -7.25
C VAL A 193 -14.69 10.67 -6.39
N THR A 194 -13.53 10.53 -7.03
CA THR A 194 -12.26 11.02 -6.51
C THR A 194 -11.69 12.05 -7.46
N VAL A 195 -11.35 13.23 -6.95
CA VAL A 195 -10.60 14.25 -7.68
C VAL A 195 -9.16 14.24 -7.18
N PHE A 196 -8.19 14.08 -8.07
CA PHE A 196 -6.78 14.14 -7.75
C PHE A 196 -6.12 15.31 -8.48
N LEU A 197 -5.76 16.33 -7.70
CA LEU A 197 -5.15 17.56 -8.20
C LEU A 197 -3.63 17.39 -8.26
N LEU A 198 -3.09 17.46 -9.46
CA LEU A 198 -1.67 17.28 -9.80
C LEU A 198 -1.12 18.59 -10.34
N MET A 199 0.21 18.77 -10.27
CA MET A 199 0.89 19.91 -10.88
C MET A 199 0.23 21.25 -10.50
N ASP A 200 -0.26 22.00 -11.48
CA ASP A 200 -0.91 23.28 -11.23
C ASP A 200 -2.35 23.16 -10.72
N GLY A 201 -2.99 22.01 -10.90
CA GLY A 201 -4.30 21.70 -10.33
C GLY A 201 -4.35 21.92 -8.82
N VAL A 202 -3.24 21.70 -8.11
CA VAL A 202 -3.15 21.96 -6.66
C VAL A 202 -3.41 23.43 -6.30
N SER A 203 -3.19 24.37 -7.23
CA SER A 203 -3.52 25.78 -6.99
C SER A 203 -5.00 26.00 -6.70
N MET A 204 -5.91 25.16 -7.20
CA MET A 204 -7.35 25.26 -6.91
C MET A 204 -7.69 24.87 -5.47
N ALA A 205 -6.89 23.99 -4.86
CA ALA A 205 -7.12 23.47 -3.51
C ALA A 205 -6.75 24.45 -2.40
N ARG A 206 -5.96 25.48 -2.70
CA ARG A 206 -5.58 26.50 -1.72
C ARG A 206 -6.79 27.38 -1.38
N GLN A 207 -7.00 27.64 -0.09
CA GLN A 207 -8.07 28.53 0.38
C GLN A 207 -8.06 29.87 -0.36
N GLY A 208 -9.24 30.27 -0.86
CA GLY A 208 -9.43 31.52 -1.60
C GLY A 208 -9.01 31.51 -3.07
N ASN A 209 -8.22 30.53 -3.55
CA ASN A 209 -7.79 30.53 -4.95
C ASN A 209 -8.93 30.18 -5.92
N ALA A 210 -9.75 29.17 -5.62
CA ALA A 210 -10.87 28.82 -6.49
C ALA A 210 -11.90 29.98 -6.60
N ALA A 211 -12.04 30.81 -5.56
CA ALA A 211 -12.94 31.96 -5.54
C ALA A 211 -12.63 33.03 -6.61
N VAL A 212 -11.39 33.09 -7.11
CA VAL A 212 -11.01 34.05 -8.16
C VAL A 212 -11.44 33.60 -9.56
N VAL A 213 -11.79 32.33 -9.74
CA VAL A 213 -12.18 31.76 -11.03
C VAL A 213 -13.68 31.91 -11.22
N LYS A 214 -14.08 32.75 -12.18
CA LYS A 214 -15.49 33.11 -12.44
C LYS A 214 -15.88 32.81 -13.87
N HIS A 215 -17.15 32.47 -14.10
CA HIS A 215 -17.73 32.30 -15.42
C HIS A 215 -19.14 32.91 -15.47
N PRO A 216 -19.56 33.53 -16.59
CA PRO A 216 -20.90 34.14 -16.67
C PRO A 216 -22.07 33.15 -16.52
N ALA A 217 -21.85 31.88 -16.89
CA ALA A 217 -22.89 30.85 -16.94
C ALA A 217 -22.83 29.83 -15.78
N PHE A 218 -21.78 29.84 -14.96
CA PHE A 218 -21.60 28.89 -13.88
C PHE A 218 -21.43 29.63 -12.55
N ASP A 219 -21.81 29.00 -11.45
CA ASP A 219 -21.45 29.53 -10.13
C ASP A 219 -19.93 29.56 -9.97
N ARG A 220 -19.41 30.29 -8.99
CA ARG A 220 -17.97 30.37 -8.72
C ARG A 220 -17.39 28.98 -8.47
N LEU A 221 -16.15 28.79 -8.89
CA LEU A 221 -15.48 27.50 -8.83
C LEU A 221 -15.39 26.95 -7.39
N ASP A 222 -15.20 27.80 -6.39
CA ASP A 222 -15.15 27.39 -4.98
C ASP A 222 -16.47 26.81 -4.49
N HIS A 223 -17.61 27.39 -4.89
CA HIS A 223 -18.92 26.84 -4.55
C HIS A 223 -19.13 25.45 -5.21
N LEU A 224 -18.69 25.29 -6.46
CA LEU A 224 -18.77 23.99 -7.15
C LEU A 224 -17.89 22.94 -6.47
N MET A 225 -16.69 23.30 -6.04
CA MET A 225 -15.80 22.43 -5.26
C MET A 225 -16.46 22.04 -3.93
N ASP A 226 -17.03 23.00 -3.19
CA ASP A 226 -17.70 22.75 -1.92
C ASP A 226 -18.93 21.85 -2.06
N GLU A 227 -19.70 22.01 -3.14
CA GLU A 227 -20.83 21.13 -3.46
C GLU A 227 -20.37 19.69 -3.74
N VAL A 228 -19.29 19.53 -4.51
CA VAL A 228 -18.72 18.23 -4.83
C VAL A 228 -18.18 17.53 -3.57
N ILE A 229 -17.45 18.25 -2.73
CA ILE A 229 -16.94 17.74 -1.44
C ILE A 229 -18.11 17.36 -0.52
N ARG A 230 -19.12 18.22 -0.35
CA ARG A 230 -20.32 17.92 0.45
C ARG A 230 -21.14 16.75 -0.12
N GLY A 231 -21.10 16.55 -1.43
CA GLY A 231 -21.68 15.39 -2.11
C GLY A 231 -20.92 14.08 -1.87
N GLY A 232 -19.85 14.08 -1.08
CA GLY A 232 -19.08 12.89 -0.71
C GLY A 232 -17.91 12.58 -1.63
N ALA A 233 -17.52 13.49 -2.53
CA ALA A 233 -16.31 13.28 -3.32
C ALA A 233 -15.07 13.39 -2.45
N THR A 234 -14.10 12.51 -2.68
CA THR A 234 -12.77 12.65 -2.10
C THR A 234 -11.94 13.58 -2.97
N VAL A 235 -11.32 14.61 -2.39
CA VAL A 235 -10.42 15.51 -3.12
C VAL A 235 -9.02 15.43 -2.53
N TYR A 236 -8.07 15.09 -3.40
CA TYR A 236 -6.66 15.02 -3.08
C TYR A 236 -5.88 16.16 -3.73
N ALA A 237 -4.92 16.71 -3.00
CA ALA A 237 -3.86 17.55 -3.53
C ALA A 237 -2.53 16.79 -3.52
N CYS A 238 -1.87 16.68 -4.66
CA CYS A 238 -0.57 16.02 -4.77
C CYS A 238 0.45 16.68 -3.85
N GLU A 239 1.00 15.93 -2.90
CA GLU A 239 1.93 16.42 -1.88
C GLU A 239 3.12 17.17 -2.49
N MET A 240 3.80 16.56 -3.46
CA MET A 240 4.96 17.19 -4.10
C MET A 240 4.57 18.46 -4.87
N SER A 241 3.42 18.45 -5.54
CA SER A 241 2.95 19.61 -6.30
C SER A 241 2.53 20.77 -5.39
N ALA A 242 1.98 20.46 -4.21
CA ALA A 242 1.68 21.42 -3.15
C ALA A 242 2.95 22.03 -2.57
N LYS A 243 3.95 21.20 -2.27
CA LYS A 243 5.25 21.63 -1.72
C LYS A 243 6.00 22.56 -2.68
N PHE A 244 5.99 22.28 -3.99
CA PHE A 244 6.53 23.19 -5.02
C PHE A 244 5.90 24.59 -5.00
N ARG A 245 4.68 24.71 -4.48
CA ARG A 245 3.91 25.96 -4.40
C ARG A 245 3.87 26.55 -2.98
N GLY A 246 4.59 25.95 -2.03
CA GLY A 246 4.57 26.35 -0.63
C GLY A 246 3.20 26.21 0.02
N ILE A 247 2.42 25.20 -0.38
CA ILE A 247 1.09 24.91 0.14
C ILE A 247 1.21 23.71 1.09
N GLY A 248 0.83 23.88 2.35
CA GLY A 248 0.68 22.81 3.34
C GLY A 248 -0.78 22.43 3.57
N GLN A 249 -1.02 21.38 4.36
CA GLN A 249 -2.37 20.89 4.69
C GLN A 249 -3.26 21.97 5.33
N ALA A 250 -2.68 22.92 6.08
CA ALA A 250 -3.40 24.03 6.71
C ALA A 250 -3.84 25.12 5.73
N ASP A 251 -3.23 25.19 4.54
CA ASP A 251 -3.60 26.14 3.49
C ASP A 251 -4.71 25.61 2.57
N LEU A 252 -5.10 24.35 2.73
CA LEU A 252 -6.07 23.68 1.86
C LEU A 252 -7.51 23.98 2.27
N VAL A 253 -8.40 23.96 1.29
CA VAL A 253 -9.86 24.01 1.52
C VAL A 253 -10.28 22.81 2.37
N ASP A 254 -11.21 23.04 3.30
CA ASP A 254 -11.77 21.99 4.15
C ASP A 254 -12.29 20.82 3.31
N GLY A 255 -11.87 19.59 3.65
CA GLY A 255 -12.20 18.38 2.91
C GLY A 255 -11.21 17.98 1.82
N VAL A 256 -10.21 18.82 1.52
CA VAL A 256 -9.06 18.45 0.66
C VAL A 256 -7.92 17.92 1.54
N ARG A 257 -7.33 16.79 1.14
CA ARG A 257 -6.17 16.20 1.82
C ARG A 257 -4.97 16.04 0.91
N LEU A 258 -3.77 16.14 1.48
CA LEU A 258 -2.55 15.80 0.76
C LEU A 258 -2.51 14.28 0.48
N ALA A 259 -1.97 13.92 -0.68
CA ALA A 259 -1.65 12.53 -1.02
C ALA A 259 -0.45 12.44 -1.94
N GLY A 260 0.31 11.35 -1.77
CA GLY A 260 1.51 11.06 -2.53
C GLY A 260 1.26 10.23 -3.78
N ALA A 261 2.36 9.76 -4.36
CA ALA A 261 2.37 9.03 -5.62
C ALA A 261 1.75 7.63 -5.48
N ALA A 262 1.92 6.95 -4.35
CA ALA A 262 1.38 5.60 -4.19
C ALA A 262 -0.15 5.62 -4.20
N THR A 263 -0.75 6.57 -3.49
CA THR A 263 -2.20 6.79 -3.48
C THR A 263 -2.71 7.04 -4.89
N TYR A 264 -2.02 7.87 -5.68
CA TYR A 264 -2.40 8.12 -7.08
C TYR A 264 -2.31 6.86 -7.94
N ILE A 265 -1.22 6.09 -7.83
CA ILE A 265 -1.04 4.85 -8.59
C ILE A 265 -2.05 3.77 -8.19
N GLN A 266 -2.39 3.66 -6.91
CA GLN A 266 -3.46 2.77 -6.45
C GLN A 266 -4.80 3.12 -7.08
N LEU A 267 -5.18 4.41 -7.07
CA LEU A 267 -6.40 4.87 -7.71
C LEU A 267 -6.42 4.56 -9.22
N LEU A 268 -5.29 4.75 -9.91
CA LEU A 268 -5.16 4.40 -11.33
C LEU A 268 -5.21 2.88 -11.59
N SER A 269 -4.76 2.07 -10.64
CA SER A 269 -4.65 0.61 -10.80
C SER A 269 -5.93 -0.13 -10.42
N ASP A 270 -6.85 0.52 -9.69
CA ASP A 270 -8.14 -0.08 -9.34
C ASP A 270 -9.03 -0.18 -10.61
N PRO A 271 -9.38 -1.41 -11.06
CA PRO A 271 -10.20 -1.62 -12.24
C PRO A 271 -11.63 -1.08 -12.12
N ALA A 272 -12.10 -0.74 -10.91
CA ALA A 272 -13.39 -0.09 -10.68
C ALA A 272 -13.38 1.39 -11.08
N ASN A 273 -12.21 2.02 -11.25
CA ASN A 273 -12.10 3.42 -11.66
C ASN A 273 -12.17 3.57 -13.18
N ALA A 274 -13.10 4.41 -13.63
CA ALA A 274 -12.97 5.09 -14.91
C ALA A 274 -12.18 6.38 -14.71
N VAL A 275 -11.10 6.57 -15.48
CA VAL A 275 -10.21 7.72 -15.32
C VAL A 275 -10.48 8.75 -16.40
N VAL A 276 -10.65 10.00 -15.99
CA VAL A 276 -10.66 11.16 -16.89
C VAL A 276 -9.52 12.10 -16.47
N ASN A 277 -8.79 12.60 -17.46
CA ASN A 277 -7.72 13.56 -17.26
C ASN A 277 -8.06 14.85 -18.00
N PHE A 278 -7.94 15.97 -17.31
CA PHE A 278 -8.18 17.30 -17.85
C PHE A 278 -6.89 18.09 -17.97
#